data_AF-A0A077MGE1-F1
#
_entry.id   AF-A0A077MGE1-F1
#
_cell.length_a   1.000
_cell.length_b   1.000
_cell.length_c   1.000
_cell.angle_alpha   90.00
_cell.angle_beta   90.00
_cell.angle_gamma   90.00
#
_symmetry.space_group_name_H-M   'P 1'
#
loop_
_entity.id
_entity.type
_entity.pdbx_description
1 polymer ?
#
loop_
_entity_poly.entity_id
_entity_poly.type
_entity_poly.pdbx_seq_one_letter_code
_entity_poly.pdbx_strand_id
1 'polypeptide(L)'
;MSPKSSTHVSRSQVLGSRIAYARRERGMTQERLAADAGVGLESLWKVEQGHVVQPGVFRIADIANALGMTIDGLLPARASRVTSIGYEGYDIGGFVEGVKIAGIDLVADVRLTPLSRKQGFSKRGLGDALGEVGVRYEHLRPLGNAKENRPLFAGSDLEVGRERYRASLRTPEARAALKQLTFWRQDHHVALLCFERDEERCHRSVVLEELA
;
A
#
# COMPACT_ATOMS: atom_id res chain seq x y z
N MET A 1 20.37 8.66 15.45
CA MET A 1 19.64 7.40 15.69
C MET A 1 19.17 6.86 14.35
N SER A 2 19.79 5.77 13.90
CA SER A 2 19.63 5.20 12.55
C SER A 2 18.20 4.68 12.31
N PRO A 3 17.62 4.89 11.12
CA PRO A 3 16.36 4.25 10.77
C PRO A 3 16.63 2.76 10.49
N LYS A 4 15.98 1.89 11.26
CA LYS A 4 16.03 0.44 11.04
C LYS A 4 15.29 0.10 9.75
N SER A 5 16.01 -0.60 8.88
CA SER A 5 15.59 -1.16 7.59
C SER A 5 14.21 -1.82 7.66
N SER A 6 13.21 -1.21 7.01
CA SER A 6 12.01 -1.91 6.56
C SER A 6 12.34 -2.55 5.23
N THR A 7 12.27 -3.88 5.14
CA THR A 7 12.42 -4.65 3.90
C THR A 7 11.23 -4.39 2.96
N HIS A 8 11.18 -3.20 2.38
CA HIS A 8 10.27 -2.89 1.29
C HIS A 8 10.90 -3.35 -0.01
N VAL A 9 10.21 -4.24 -0.72
CA VAL A 9 10.53 -4.52 -2.12
C VAL A 9 10.26 -3.24 -2.90
N SER A 10 11.31 -2.56 -3.36
CA SER A 10 11.19 -1.30 -4.09
C SER A 10 10.48 -1.52 -5.43
N ARG A 11 9.92 -0.46 -6.01
CA ARG A 11 9.37 -0.48 -7.38
C ARG A 11 10.33 -1.09 -8.38
N SER A 12 11.61 -0.75 -8.26
CA SER A 12 12.67 -1.27 -9.10
C SER A 12 12.89 -2.77 -8.91
N GLN A 13 12.78 -3.29 -7.69
CA GLN A 13 12.86 -4.72 -7.41
C GLN A 13 11.64 -5.51 -7.94
N VAL A 14 10.44 -4.94 -7.87
CA VAL A 14 9.24 -5.55 -8.49
C VAL A 14 9.38 -5.60 -10.01
N LEU A 15 9.73 -4.48 -10.64
CA LEU A 15 9.98 -4.42 -12.09
C LEU A 15 11.06 -5.41 -12.51
N GLY A 16 12.19 -5.41 -11.79
CA GLY A 16 13.32 -6.32 -12.06
C GLY A 16 12.92 -7.79 -11.98
N SER A 17 12.18 -8.17 -10.94
CA SER A 17 11.70 -9.54 -10.76
C SER A 17 10.75 -9.97 -11.87
N ARG A 18 9.86 -9.08 -12.33
CA ARG A 18 8.92 -9.36 -13.44
C ARG A 18 9.66 -9.51 -14.77
N ILE A 19 10.64 -8.66 -15.05
CA ILE A 19 11.51 -8.81 -16.24
C ILE A 19 12.21 -10.17 -16.19
N ALA A 20 12.86 -10.50 -15.06
CA ALA A 20 13.61 -11.74 -14.91
C ALA A 20 12.71 -12.99 -14.99
N TYR A 21 11.48 -12.91 -14.49
CA TYR A 21 10.49 -13.97 -14.61
C TYR A 21 10.01 -14.13 -16.06
N ALA A 22 9.54 -13.06 -16.69
CA ALA A 22 9.04 -13.07 -18.06
C ALA A 22 10.10 -13.57 -19.06
N ARG A 23 11.37 -13.20 -18.84
CA ARG A 23 12.53 -13.69 -19.59
C ARG A 23 12.71 -15.20 -19.43
N ARG A 24 12.67 -15.71 -18.19
CA ARG A 24 12.82 -17.15 -17.89
C ARG A 24 11.70 -18.00 -18.46
N GLU A 25 10.46 -17.54 -18.37
CA GLU A 25 9.30 -18.19 -19.00
C GLU A 25 9.44 -18.34 -20.52
N ARG A 26 10.19 -17.43 -21.16
CA ARG A 26 10.49 -17.45 -22.60
C ARG A 26 11.78 -18.19 -22.96
N GLY A 27 12.45 -18.82 -21.98
CA GLY A 27 13.73 -19.49 -22.19
C GLY A 27 14.86 -18.55 -22.63
N MET A 28 14.76 -17.25 -22.32
CA MET A 28 15.76 -16.26 -22.70
C MET A 28 16.86 -16.14 -21.64
N THR A 29 18.12 -16.01 -22.08
CA THR A 29 19.22 -15.61 -21.21
C THR A 29 19.25 -14.09 -21.04
N GLN A 30 19.97 -13.57 -20.04
CA GLN A 30 20.12 -12.11 -19.87
C GLN A 30 20.81 -11.50 -21.09
N GLU A 31 21.81 -12.18 -21.65
CA GLU A 31 22.53 -11.78 -22.87
C GLU A 31 21.59 -11.64 -24.06
N ARG A 32 20.71 -12.63 -24.26
CA ARG A 32 19.74 -12.61 -25.35
C ARG A 32 18.76 -11.44 -25.20
N LEU A 33 18.15 -11.27 -24.01
CA LEU A 33 17.22 -10.17 -23.80
C LEU A 33 17.90 -8.80 -23.94
N ALA A 34 19.14 -8.68 -23.45
CA ALA A 34 19.90 -7.44 -23.58
C ALA A 34 20.14 -7.06 -25.05
N ALA A 35 20.54 -8.04 -25.87
CA ALA A 35 20.73 -7.87 -27.30
C ALA A 35 19.42 -7.51 -28.02
N ASP A 36 18.35 -8.26 -27.76
CA ASP A 36 17.04 -8.06 -28.41
C ASP A 36 16.41 -6.70 -28.04
N ALA A 37 16.68 -6.19 -26.83
CA ALA A 37 16.20 -4.89 -26.36
C ALA A 37 17.16 -3.72 -26.67
N GLY A 38 18.33 -3.96 -27.26
CA GLY A 38 19.32 -2.90 -27.51
C GLY A 38 19.87 -2.25 -26.24
N VAL A 39 19.92 -2.98 -25.12
CA VAL A 39 20.41 -2.49 -23.82
C VAL A 39 21.71 -3.18 -23.42
N GLY A 40 22.58 -2.50 -22.68
CA GLY A 40 23.80 -3.14 -22.15
C GLY A 40 23.47 -4.26 -21.17
N LEU A 41 24.18 -5.40 -21.26
CA LEU A 41 23.98 -6.56 -20.37
C LEU A 41 24.06 -6.20 -18.88
N GLU A 42 25.06 -5.40 -18.50
CA GLU A 42 25.21 -4.94 -17.12
C GLU A 42 24.04 -4.06 -16.68
N SER A 43 23.48 -3.26 -17.60
CA SER A 43 22.31 -2.43 -17.32
C SER A 43 21.07 -3.30 -17.09
N LEU A 44 20.84 -4.31 -17.94
CA LEU A 44 19.74 -5.25 -17.75
C LEU A 44 19.88 -6.02 -16.43
N TRP A 45 21.09 -6.47 -16.10
CA TRP A 45 21.36 -7.14 -14.83
C TRP A 45 21.00 -6.24 -13.64
N LYS A 46 21.47 -4.98 -13.62
CA LYS A 46 21.12 -4.02 -12.53
C LYS A 46 19.62 -3.77 -12.45
N VAL A 47 18.92 -3.73 -13.58
CA VAL A 47 17.46 -3.59 -13.62
C VAL A 47 16.78 -4.84 -13.04
N GLU A 48 17.18 -6.04 -13.44
CA GLU A 48 16.61 -7.30 -12.91
C GLU A 48 16.84 -7.47 -11.41
N GLN A 49 17.98 -7.00 -10.89
CA GLN A 49 18.26 -6.97 -9.44
C GLN A 49 17.55 -5.82 -8.70
N GLY A 50 16.86 -4.93 -9.40
CA GLY A 50 16.21 -3.76 -8.82
C GLY A 50 17.17 -2.69 -8.30
N HIS A 51 18.45 -2.74 -8.68
CA HIS A 51 19.48 -1.78 -8.29
C HIS A 51 19.36 -0.44 -9.04
N VAL A 52 18.60 -0.39 -10.13
CA VAL A 52 18.29 0.86 -10.84
C VAL A 52 17.00 1.45 -10.29
N VAL A 53 17.11 2.46 -9.42
CA VAL A 53 15.95 3.11 -8.78
C VAL A 53 14.97 3.70 -9.80
N GLN A 54 15.49 4.32 -10.87
CA GLN A 54 14.70 4.92 -11.95
C GLN A 54 15.27 4.55 -13.33
N PRO A 55 14.82 3.44 -13.93
CA PRO A 55 15.17 3.12 -15.31
C PRO A 55 14.53 4.14 -16.27
N GLY A 56 15.23 4.49 -17.34
CA GLY A 56 14.67 5.37 -18.38
C GLY A 56 13.47 4.72 -19.07
N VAL A 57 12.41 5.49 -19.34
CA VAL A 57 11.15 4.98 -19.89
C VAL A 57 11.33 4.22 -21.21
N PHE A 58 12.15 4.74 -22.13
CA PHE A 58 12.42 4.08 -23.41
C PHE A 58 13.13 2.74 -23.22
N ARG A 59 14.06 2.65 -22.28
CA ARG A 59 14.73 1.38 -21.95
C ARG A 59 13.74 0.32 -21.47
N ILE A 60 12.75 0.71 -20.66
CA ILE A 60 11.71 -0.22 -20.20
C ILE A 60 10.77 -0.59 -21.36
N ALA A 61 10.46 0.34 -22.25
CA ALA A 61 9.70 0.05 -23.46
C ALA A 61 10.43 -0.97 -24.35
N ASP A 62 11.74 -0.80 -24.56
CA ASP A 62 12.54 -1.71 -25.38
C ASP A 62 12.61 -3.11 -24.77
N ILE A 63 12.80 -3.21 -23.45
CA ILE A 63 12.77 -4.48 -22.73
C ILE A 63 11.39 -5.14 -22.82
N ALA A 64 10.31 -4.38 -22.65
CA ALA A 64 8.94 -4.90 -22.77
C ALA A 64 8.68 -5.42 -24.20
N ASN A 65 9.08 -4.66 -25.22
CA ASN A 65 8.95 -5.05 -26.63
C ASN A 65 9.74 -6.33 -26.94
N ALA A 66 10.99 -6.45 -26.48
CA ALA A 66 11.81 -7.65 -26.64
C ALA A 66 11.20 -8.89 -25.95
N LEU A 67 10.50 -8.67 -24.83
CA LEU A 67 9.72 -9.72 -24.16
C LEU A 67 8.35 -9.98 -24.83
N GLY A 68 7.97 -9.25 -25.88
CA GLY A 68 6.62 -9.35 -26.46
C GLY A 68 5.53 -9.03 -25.43
N MET A 69 5.79 -8.05 -24.55
CA MET A 69 4.88 -7.58 -23.52
C MET A 69 4.57 -6.09 -23.74
N THR A 70 3.40 -5.65 -23.28
CA THR A 70 3.14 -4.21 -23.14
C THR A 70 3.85 -3.65 -21.91
N ILE A 71 4.13 -2.35 -21.90
CA ILE A 71 4.68 -1.67 -20.72
C ILE A 71 3.73 -1.87 -19.53
N ASP A 72 2.41 -1.77 -19.71
CA ASP A 72 1.42 -2.02 -18.66
C ASP A 72 1.43 -3.48 -18.15
N GLY A 73 1.77 -4.46 -19.00
CA GLY A 73 1.93 -5.85 -18.58
C GLY A 73 3.17 -6.07 -17.70
N LEU A 74 4.23 -5.30 -17.95
CA LEU A 74 5.49 -5.32 -17.21
C LEU A 74 5.41 -4.48 -15.92
N LEU A 75 4.71 -3.37 -16.00
CA LEU A 75 4.40 -2.41 -14.96
C LEU A 75 2.88 -2.38 -14.77
N PRO A 76 2.29 -3.30 -13.98
CA PRO A 76 0.84 -3.31 -13.81
C PRO A 76 0.39 -1.93 -13.33
N ALA A 77 -0.73 -1.46 -13.90
CA ALA A 77 -1.38 -0.24 -13.46
C ALA A 77 -1.55 -0.30 -11.94
N ARG A 78 -0.92 0.64 -11.23
CA ARG A 78 -1.17 0.80 -9.81
C ARG A 78 -2.61 1.28 -9.69
N ALA A 79 -3.41 0.60 -8.88
CA ALA A 79 -4.57 1.27 -8.33
C ALA A 79 -4.03 2.34 -7.37
N SER A 80 -3.78 3.54 -7.90
CA SER A 80 -3.30 4.71 -7.15
C SER A 80 -4.46 5.28 -6.34
N ARG A 81 -4.99 4.48 -5.42
CA ARG A 81 -6.21 4.78 -4.68
C ARG A 81 -6.01 4.47 -3.21
N VAL A 82 -6.72 5.24 -2.41
CA VAL A 82 -6.93 4.95 -1.00
C VAL A 82 -8.33 4.38 -0.90
N THR A 83 -8.43 3.14 -0.43
CA THR A 83 -9.68 2.48 -0.09
C THR A 83 -9.80 2.35 1.43
N SER A 84 -10.90 1.78 1.89
CA SER A 84 -11.22 1.68 3.29
C SER A 84 -11.61 0.26 3.62
N ILE A 85 -11.13 -0.24 4.76
CA ILE A 85 -11.44 -1.58 5.22
C ILE A 85 -11.65 -1.62 6.73
N GLY A 86 -12.78 -2.20 7.14
CA GLY A 86 -13.16 -2.40 8.53
C GLY A 86 -13.08 -3.87 8.86
N TYR A 87 -12.43 -4.24 9.97
CA TYR A 87 -12.26 -5.65 10.34
C TYR A 87 -13.39 -6.22 11.21
N GLU A 88 -14.42 -5.43 11.53
CA GLU A 88 -15.63 -5.93 12.14
C GLU A 88 -16.27 -7.03 11.26
N GLY A 89 -16.73 -8.10 11.92
CA GLY A 89 -17.24 -9.30 11.24
C GLY A 89 -16.19 -10.26 10.69
N TYR A 90 -14.93 -9.84 10.44
CA TYR A 90 -13.88 -10.71 9.89
C TYR A 90 -13.00 -11.41 10.93
N ASP A 91 -12.79 -12.72 10.84
CA ASP A 91 -11.59 -13.29 11.47
C ASP A 91 -10.31 -12.85 10.71
N ILE A 92 -9.13 -13.15 11.28
CA ILE A 92 -7.86 -12.71 10.69
C ILE A 92 -7.62 -13.32 9.31
N GLY A 93 -7.99 -14.58 9.10
CA GLY A 93 -7.79 -15.27 7.82
C GLY A 93 -8.63 -14.66 6.71
N GLY A 94 -9.93 -14.51 6.95
CA GLY A 94 -10.86 -13.89 6.00
C GLY A 94 -10.54 -12.42 5.74
N PHE A 95 -10.02 -11.70 6.73
CA PHE A 95 -9.53 -10.33 6.53
C PHE A 95 -8.32 -10.30 5.59
N VAL A 96 -7.30 -11.13 5.84
CA VAL A 96 -6.09 -11.21 5.00
C VAL A 96 -6.45 -11.65 3.58
N GLU A 97 -7.35 -12.61 3.42
CA GLU A 97 -7.84 -13.03 2.12
C GLU A 97 -8.55 -11.89 1.37
N GLY A 98 -9.43 -11.15 2.05
CA GLY A 98 -10.11 -9.99 1.48
C GLY A 98 -9.13 -8.89 1.03
N VAL A 99 -8.10 -8.61 1.82
CA VAL A 99 -7.01 -7.67 1.48
C VAL A 99 -6.29 -8.10 0.20
N LYS A 100 -5.97 -9.40 0.06
CA LYS A 100 -5.31 -9.94 -1.13
C LYS A 100 -6.20 -9.86 -2.36
N ILE A 101 -7.47 -10.27 -2.26
CA ILE A 101 -8.42 -10.24 -3.38
C ILE A 101 -8.63 -8.80 -3.88
N ALA A 102 -8.65 -7.83 -2.97
CA ALA A 102 -8.75 -6.41 -3.32
C ALA A 102 -7.45 -5.84 -3.93
N GLY A 103 -6.35 -6.60 -3.94
CA GLY A 103 -5.05 -6.15 -4.42
C GLY A 103 -4.48 -5.01 -3.58
N ILE A 104 -4.77 -4.98 -2.28
CA ILE A 104 -4.20 -4.01 -1.33
C ILE A 104 -2.79 -4.45 -1.00
N ASP A 105 -1.82 -3.55 -1.12
CA ASP A 105 -0.41 -3.82 -0.81
C ASP A 105 0.11 -3.00 0.39
N LEU A 106 -0.70 -2.07 0.92
CA LEU A 106 -0.43 -1.30 2.12
C LEU A 106 -1.71 -1.11 2.95
N VAL A 107 -1.67 -1.52 4.21
CA VAL A 107 -2.70 -1.23 5.21
C VAL A 107 -2.22 -0.12 6.13
N ALA A 108 -2.90 1.02 6.08
CA ALA A 108 -2.69 2.16 6.96
C ALA A 108 -3.69 2.10 8.12
N ASP A 109 -3.22 1.62 9.27
CA ASP A 109 -3.98 1.55 10.51
C ASP A 109 -4.15 2.95 11.10
N VAL A 110 -5.40 3.44 11.05
CA VAL A 110 -5.79 4.76 11.59
C VAL A 110 -6.50 4.62 12.94
N ARG A 111 -6.26 3.55 13.70
CA ARG A 111 -6.72 3.43 15.08
C ARG A 111 -5.85 4.31 15.98
N LEU A 112 -6.48 5.08 16.89
CA LEU A 112 -5.71 5.82 17.90
C LEU A 112 -4.87 4.89 18.78
N THR A 113 -5.42 3.71 19.08
CA THR A 113 -4.73 2.65 19.82
C THR A 113 -4.98 1.33 19.09
N PRO A 114 -3.96 0.70 18.49
CA PRO A 114 -4.09 -0.53 17.70
C PRO A 114 -4.12 -1.77 18.60
N LEU A 115 -4.98 -1.73 19.61
CA LEU A 115 -5.30 -2.84 20.49
C LEU A 115 -6.66 -3.40 20.08
N SER A 116 -6.77 -4.72 20.03
CA SER A 116 -8.01 -5.41 19.71
C SER A 116 -8.16 -6.64 20.59
N ARG A 117 -9.39 -6.90 21.02
CA ARG A 117 -9.76 -8.17 21.68
C ARG A 117 -9.98 -9.30 20.66
N LYS A 118 -10.13 -8.96 19.38
CA LYS A 118 -10.29 -9.93 18.29
C LYS A 118 -8.92 -10.53 17.97
N GLN A 119 -8.84 -11.85 18.01
CA GLN A 119 -7.61 -12.59 17.75
C GLN A 119 -7.02 -12.18 16.39
N GLY A 120 -5.71 -11.96 16.35
CA GLY A 120 -4.99 -11.54 15.14
C GLY A 120 -5.06 -10.05 14.81
N PHE A 121 -5.92 -9.24 15.45
CA PHE A 121 -6.06 -7.81 15.11
C PHE A 121 -5.32 -6.85 16.05
N SER A 122 -4.44 -7.34 16.91
CA SER A 122 -3.48 -6.47 17.62
C SER A 122 -2.46 -5.92 16.63
N LYS A 123 -1.79 -4.81 16.96
CA LYS A 123 -0.73 -4.23 16.09
C LYS A 123 0.25 -5.26 15.57
N ARG A 124 0.77 -6.10 16.47
CA ARG A 124 1.75 -7.13 16.13
C ARG A 124 1.10 -8.27 15.32
N GLY A 125 0.00 -8.84 15.82
CA GLY A 125 -0.64 -9.97 15.14
C GLY A 125 -1.10 -9.63 13.72
N LEU A 126 -1.62 -8.42 13.52
CA LEU A 126 -2.08 -7.96 12.22
C LEU A 126 -0.90 -7.65 11.30
N GLY A 127 0.14 -7.00 11.83
CA GLY A 127 1.36 -6.74 11.08
C GLY A 127 2.05 -8.03 10.62
N ASP A 128 2.12 -9.04 11.49
CA ASP A 128 2.71 -10.35 11.18
C ASP A 128 1.87 -11.06 10.09
N ALA A 129 0.55 -11.15 10.26
CA ALA A 129 -0.34 -11.81 9.29
C ALA A 129 -0.37 -11.14 7.90
N LEU A 130 -0.33 -9.81 7.85
CA LEU A 130 -0.24 -9.06 6.59
C LEU A 130 1.15 -9.21 5.95
N GLY A 131 2.21 -9.21 6.76
CA GLY A 131 3.59 -9.37 6.31
C GLY A 131 3.83 -10.72 5.63
N GLU A 132 3.24 -11.80 6.15
CA GLU A 132 3.31 -13.15 5.55
C GLU A 132 2.81 -13.21 4.11
N VAL A 133 1.90 -12.31 3.73
CA VAL A 133 1.34 -12.23 2.38
C VAL A 133 1.89 -11.05 1.57
N GLY A 134 2.96 -10.42 2.04
CA GLY A 134 3.62 -9.31 1.35
C GLY A 134 2.91 -7.96 1.44
N VAL A 135 1.95 -7.81 2.37
CA VAL A 135 1.23 -6.55 2.58
C VAL A 135 1.91 -5.73 3.67
N ARG A 136 2.24 -4.48 3.36
CA ARG A 136 2.84 -3.55 4.33
C ARG A 136 1.80 -3.14 5.36
N TYR A 137 2.19 -3.07 6.63
CA TYR A 137 1.36 -2.54 7.71
C TYR A 137 2.01 -1.28 8.31
N GLU A 138 1.27 -0.17 8.34
CA GLU A 138 1.72 1.09 8.91
C GLU A 138 0.70 1.64 9.89
N HIS A 139 1.15 2.11 11.06
CA HIS A 139 0.27 2.68 12.08
C HIS A 139 0.35 4.20 12.10
N LEU A 140 -0.71 4.86 11.63
CA LEU A 140 -0.85 6.31 11.60
C LEU A 140 -1.67 6.82 12.78
N ARG A 141 -1.08 6.74 13.99
CA ARG A 141 -1.72 7.25 15.23
C ARG A 141 -2.29 8.67 15.12
N PRO A 142 -1.65 9.65 14.45
CA PRO A 142 -2.19 11.00 14.30
C PRO A 142 -3.55 11.07 13.58
N LEU A 143 -3.92 10.03 12.83
CA LEU A 143 -5.24 9.92 12.18
C LEU A 143 -6.24 9.12 13.04
N GLY A 144 -5.93 8.87 14.30
CA GLY A 144 -6.79 8.14 15.23
C GLY A 144 -7.97 8.94 15.74
N ASN A 145 -9.17 8.34 15.78
CA ASN A 145 -10.32 8.96 16.42
C ASN A 145 -10.29 8.82 17.95
N ALA A 146 -10.40 9.97 18.64
CA ALA A 146 -10.44 10.08 20.10
C ALA A 146 -11.60 9.28 20.69
N LYS A 147 -11.41 8.70 21.89
CA LYS A 147 -12.38 7.74 22.47
C LYS A 147 -13.74 8.41 22.70
N GLU A 148 -13.70 9.64 23.19
CA GLU A 148 -14.83 10.52 23.47
C GLU A 148 -15.61 10.94 22.21
N ASN A 149 -14.97 10.89 21.03
CA ASN A 149 -15.59 11.31 19.77
C ASN A 149 -16.27 10.14 19.04
N ARG A 150 -15.89 8.89 19.34
CA ARG A 150 -16.43 7.67 18.67
C ARG A 150 -17.95 7.51 18.79
N PRO A 151 -18.59 7.71 19.96
CA PRO A 151 -20.03 7.51 20.08
C PRO A 151 -20.87 8.39 19.15
N LEU A 152 -20.35 9.57 18.76
CA LEU A 152 -21.04 10.50 17.88
C LEU A 152 -21.23 9.94 16.46
N PHE A 153 -20.39 8.99 16.04
CA PHE A 153 -20.51 8.35 14.73
C PHE A 153 -21.62 7.29 14.66
N ALA A 154 -22.21 6.90 15.80
CA ALA A 154 -23.20 5.85 15.87
C ALA A 154 -24.67 6.35 15.77
N GLY A 155 -24.93 7.66 15.71
CA GLY A 155 -26.30 8.19 15.83
C GLY A 155 -26.53 9.52 15.10
N SER A 156 -27.50 10.29 15.59
CA SER A 156 -27.93 11.58 15.02
C SER A 156 -26.85 12.67 15.03
N ASP A 157 -25.82 12.51 15.87
CA ASP A 157 -24.75 13.50 16.04
C ASP A 157 -23.56 13.25 15.09
N LEU A 158 -23.75 12.49 14.01
CA LEU A 158 -22.69 12.10 13.08
C LEU A 158 -21.89 13.31 12.56
N GLU A 159 -22.58 14.37 12.14
CA GLU A 159 -21.90 15.57 11.64
C GLU A 159 -21.12 16.32 12.72
N VAL A 160 -21.59 16.29 13.97
CA VAL A 160 -20.81 16.82 15.11
C VAL A 160 -19.54 16.00 15.31
N GLY A 161 -19.64 14.67 15.22
CA GLY A 161 -18.49 13.76 15.30
C GLY A 161 -17.48 13.98 14.17
N ARG A 162 -17.97 14.20 12.94
CA ARG A 162 -17.15 14.51 11.76
C ARG A 162 -16.43 15.84 11.92
N GLU A 163 -17.12 16.90 12.33
CA GLU A 163 -16.50 18.23 12.50
C GLU A 163 -15.42 18.22 13.59
N ARG A 164 -15.70 17.57 14.73
CA ARG A 164 -14.68 17.38 15.79
C ARG A 164 -13.47 16.62 15.29
N TYR A 165 -13.68 15.59 14.49
CA TYR A 165 -12.58 14.83 13.91
C TYR A 165 -11.79 15.66 12.87
N ARG A 166 -12.45 16.41 11.98
CA ARG A 166 -11.79 17.36 11.05
C ARG A 166 -10.91 18.36 11.79
N ALA A 167 -11.39 18.91 12.90
CA ALA A 167 -10.59 19.81 13.73
C ALA A 167 -9.31 19.13 14.26
N SER A 168 -9.38 17.85 14.64
CA SER A 168 -8.20 17.09 15.10
C SER A 168 -7.15 16.87 14.00
N LEU A 169 -7.57 16.86 12.73
CA LEU A 169 -6.68 16.70 11.57
C LEU A 169 -5.86 17.94 11.24
N ARG A 170 -6.10 19.08 11.92
CA ARG A 170 -5.37 20.34 11.69
C ARG A 170 -4.00 20.38 12.39
N THR A 171 -3.69 19.42 13.25
CA THR A 171 -2.39 19.33 13.94
C THR A 171 -1.24 19.05 12.94
N PRO A 172 -0.02 19.54 13.18
CA PRO A 172 1.13 19.29 12.30
C PRO A 172 1.36 17.80 12.03
N GLU A 173 1.21 16.96 13.05
CA GLU A 173 1.41 15.51 12.96
C GLU A 173 0.34 14.84 12.10
N ALA A 174 -0.93 15.25 12.23
CA ALA A 174 -2.01 14.73 11.39
C ALA A 174 -1.85 15.19 9.93
N ARG A 175 -1.48 16.45 9.69
CA ARG A 175 -1.18 16.94 8.33
C ARG A 175 0.02 16.20 7.71
N ALA A 176 1.04 15.86 8.49
CA ALA A 176 2.16 15.05 8.01
C ALA A 176 1.71 13.62 7.64
N ALA A 177 0.85 12.99 8.45
CA ALA A 177 0.29 11.67 8.15
C ALA A 177 -0.61 11.68 6.90
N LEU A 178 -1.42 12.73 6.69
CA LEU A 178 -2.21 12.90 5.46
C LEU A 178 -1.29 13.04 4.23
N LYS A 179 -0.23 13.85 4.31
CA LYS A 179 0.78 13.94 3.25
C LYS A 179 1.44 12.59 2.97
N GLN A 180 1.70 11.80 4.00
CA GLN A 180 2.26 10.46 3.86
C GLN A 180 1.31 9.53 3.09
N LEU A 181 0.00 9.57 3.38
CA LEU A 181 -1.01 8.84 2.60
C LEU A 181 -1.06 9.29 1.14
N THR A 182 -0.99 10.60 0.89
CA THR A 182 -0.92 11.18 -0.47
C THR A 182 0.32 10.73 -1.23
N PHE A 183 1.46 10.57 -0.54
CA PHE A 183 2.67 10.01 -1.13
C PHE A 183 2.49 8.51 -1.41
N TRP A 184 2.04 7.74 -0.42
CA TRP A 184 1.85 6.30 -0.59
C TRP A 184 0.85 5.95 -1.69
N ARG A 185 -0.26 6.67 -1.85
CA ARG A 185 -1.25 6.37 -2.90
C ARG A 185 -0.70 6.52 -4.32
N GLN A 186 0.41 7.24 -4.53
CA GLN A 186 1.07 7.27 -5.85
C GLN A 186 1.63 5.90 -6.22
N ASP A 187 1.92 5.11 -5.18
CA ASP A 187 2.77 3.94 -5.26
C ASP A 187 2.17 2.67 -4.65
N HIS A 188 1.00 2.76 -4.03
CA HIS A 188 0.41 1.68 -3.27
C HIS A 188 -1.10 1.71 -3.45
N HIS A 189 -1.72 0.53 -3.51
CA HIS A 189 -3.14 0.44 -3.20
C HIS A 189 -3.25 0.42 -1.67
N VAL A 190 -3.58 1.58 -1.11
CA VAL A 190 -3.63 1.80 0.34
C VAL A 190 -5.03 1.50 0.85
N ALA A 191 -5.15 0.74 1.94
CA ALA A 191 -6.40 0.59 2.68
C ALA A 191 -6.31 1.26 4.05
N LEU A 192 -7.22 2.20 4.33
CA LEU A 192 -7.42 2.78 5.65
C LEU A 192 -8.15 1.78 6.54
N LEU A 193 -7.51 1.40 7.65
CA LEU A 193 -8.03 0.40 8.56
C LEU A 193 -8.54 1.03 9.86
N CYS A 194 -9.77 0.68 10.22
CA CYS A 194 -10.27 0.80 11.59
C CYS A 194 -11.13 -0.44 11.97
N PHE A 195 -11.79 -0.40 13.13
CA PHE A 195 -12.66 -1.51 13.57
C PHE A 195 -13.96 -1.59 12.76
N GLU A 196 -14.72 -0.51 12.76
CA GLU A 196 -16.09 -0.41 12.21
C GLU A 196 -16.15 -0.93 10.78
N ARG A 197 -17.14 -1.76 10.43
CA ARG A 197 -17.30 -2.24 9.05
C ARG A 197 -17.71 -1.09 8.13
N ASP A 198 -18.71 -0.34 8.56
CA ASP A 198 -19.30 0.76 7.81
C ASP A 198 -18.36 1.99 7.78
N GLU A 199 -18.00 2.45 6.58
CA GLU A 199 -17.15 3.62 6.41
C GLU A 199 -17.87 4.91 6.81
N GLU A 200 -19.14 5.03 6.44
CA GLU A 200 -19.93 6.28 6.60
C GLU A 200 -20.17 6.61 8.07
N ARG A 201 -20.10 5.58 8.92
CA ARG A 201 -20.29 5.61 10.37
C ARG A 201 -18.97 5.53 11.14
N CYS A 202 -17.87 5.92 10.52
CA CYS A 202 -16.58 6.01 11.21
C CYS A 202 -15.73 7.16 10.69
N HIS A 203 -14.58 7.39 11.34
CA HIS A 203 -13.68 8.49 11.00
C HIS A 203 -12.94 8.31 9.66
N ARG A 204 -12.95 7.11 9.07
CA ARG A 204 -12.28 6.86 7.78
C ARG A 204 -12.91 7.67 6.65
N SER A 205 -14.23 7.89 6.66
CA SER A 205 -14.90 8.72 5.65
C SER A 205 -14.30 10.12 5.59
N VAL A 206 -14.06 10.73 6.77
CA VAL A 206 -13.47 12.06 6.86
C VAL A 206 -12.01 12.08 6.39
N VAL A 207 -11.22 11.03 6.66
CA VAL A 207 -9.86 10.93 6.12
C VAL A 207 -9.89 10.84 4.59
N LEU A 208 -10.83 10.09 4.01
CA LEU A 208 -10.99 10.00 2.56
C LEU A 208 -11.42 11.32 1.95
N GLU A 209 -12.34 12.05 2.59
CA GLU A 209 -12.75 13.41 2.20
C GLU A 209 -11.54 14.37 2.17
N GLU A 210 -10.64 14.31 3.15
CA GLU A 210 -9.41 15.14 3.18
C GLU A 210 -8.37 14.75 2.11
N LEU A 211 -8.51 13.57 1.50
CA LEU A 211 -7.62 13.08 0.45
C LEU A 211 -8.19 13.26 -0.97
N ALA A 212 -9.49 13.54 -1.10
CA ALA A 212 -10.16 13.81 -2.38
C ALA A 212 -9.61 15.10 -3.02
#